data_AF-L8WSJ8-F1
#
_entry.id   AF-L8WSJ8-F1
#
_cell.length_a   1.000
_cell.length_b   1.000
_cell.length_c   1.000
_cell.angle_alpha   90.00
_cell.angle_beta   90.00
_cell.angle_gamma   90.00
#
_symmetry.space_group_name_H-M   'P 1'
#
loop_
_entity.id
_entity.type
_entity.pdbx_description
1 polymer ?
#
loop_
_entity_poly.entity_id
_entity_poly.type
_entity_poly.pdbx_seq_one_letter_code
_entity_poly.pdbx_strand_id
1 'polypeptide(L)'
;MYDRAMVAIHKNLVFKTPLNKLTYIAELEPIRSAKIQDKWKVTPKQDHLVCFLGGSLQLGVTEGLNINPEAVRRLSAAKQRDWKLGEELTRTCMATHETKTPMSRPETVESLFLGWRLSGDIKYRKWGWQVFQAIEKYCKVPKGGYSGVESVFEVPVVLLDNMETFFVVRAQAAGQVYYC
;
A
#
# COMPACT_ATOMS: atom_id res chain seq x y z
N MET A 1 7.39 11.83 -18.18
CA MET A 1 6.17 10.99 -18.42
C MET A 1 5.42 10.82 -17.11
N TYR A 2 6.07 10.25 -16.10
CA TYR A 2 5.65 10.15 -14.70
C TYR A 2 4.86 11.37 -14.18
N ASP A 3 5.40 12.57 -14.35
CA ASP A 3 4.88 13.83 -13.81
C ASP A 3 3.47 14.15 -14.30
N ARG A 4 3.21 13.91 -15.59
CA ARG A 4 1.89 14.08 -16.23
C ARG A 4 0.89 13.05 -15.71
N ALA A 5 1.34 11.83 -15.41
CA ALA A 5 0.51 10.81 -14.78
C ALA A 5 0.20 11.19 -13.32
N MET A 6 1.18 11.61 -12.53
CA MET A 6 0.96 12.04 -11.14
C MET A 6 0.00 13.23 -11.05
N VAL A 7 0.17 14.26 -11.91
CA VAL A 7 -0.78 15.38 -12.00
C VAL A 7 -2.20 14.91 -12.34
N ALA A 8 -2.37 13.90 -13.22
CA ALA A 8 -3.66 13.34 -13.55
C ALA A 8 -4.27 12.50 -12.40
N ILE A 9 -3.46 11.72 -11.68
CA ILE A 9 -3.88 10.95 -10.48
C ILE A 9 -4.35 11.92 -9.40
N HIS A 10 -3.53 12.91 -9.05
CA HIS A 10 -3.86 13.94 -8.06
C HIS A 10 -5.11 14.75 -8.39
N LYS A 11 -5.39 15.00 -9.68
CA LYS A 11 -6.57 15.78 -10.09
C LYS A 11 -7.86 14.96 -10.10
N ASN A 12 -7.81 13.69 -10.54
CA ASN A 12 -9.02 12.95 -10.91
C ASN A 12 -9.29 11.71 -10.05
N LEU A 13 -8.29 11.17 -9.35
CA LEU A 13 -8.38 9.87 -8.65
C LEU A 13 -8.16 9.96 -7.14
N VAL A 14 -7.51 11.00 -6.62
CA VAL A 14 -7.24 11.13 -5.17
C VAL A 14 -8.49 11.63 -4.43
N PHE A 15 -9.06 10.78 -3.58
CA PHE A 15 -10.22 11.12 -2.74
C PHE A 15 -9.96 10.77 -1.26
N LYS A 16 -10.85 11.20 -0.36
CA LYS A 16 -10.82 10.85 1.07
C LYS A 16 -12.12 10.16 1.49
N THR A 17 -12.04 9.18 2.39
CA THR A 17 -13.21 8.46 2.92
C THR A 17 -14.10 9.39 3.76
N PRO A 18 -15.43 9.18 3.77
CA PRO A 18 -16.37 10.13 4.40
C PRO A 18 -16.23 10.21 5.92
N LEU A 19 -15.92 9.09 6.59
CA LEU A 19 -15.75 9.03 8.04
C LEU A 19 -14.31 9.40 8.43
N ASN A 20 -13.37 8.44 8.30
CA ASN A 20 -12.02 8.52 8.86
C ASN A 20 -11.05 9.42 8.06
N LYS A 21 -11.51 10.05 6.97
CA LYS A 21 -10.75 10.95 6.08
C LYS A 21 -9.45 10.34 5.50
N LEU A 22 -9.41 9.02 5.42
CA LEU A 22 -8.31 8.24 4.84
C LEU A 22 -8.24 8.49 3.34
N THR A 23 -7.04 8.65 2.79
CA THR A 23 -6.84 8.98 1.37
C THR A 23 -6.73 7.71 0.55
N TYR A 24 -7.48 7.65 -0.56
CA TYR A 24 -7.47 6.50 -1.46
C TYR A 24 -7.44 6.97 -2.93
N ILE A 25 -7.01 6.08 -3.81
CA ILE A 25 -7.09 6.25 -5.26
C ILE A 25 -8.37 5.54 -5.74
N ALA A 26 -9.28 6.29 -6.35
CA ALA A 26 -10.48 5.77 -6.99
C ALA A 26 -10.20 5.25 -8.41
N GLU A 27 -11.07 4.36 -8.89
CA GLU A 27 -11.05 3.86 -10.26
C GLU A 27 -11.94 4.70 -11.19
N LEU A 28 -11.59 4.75 -12.48
CA LEU A 28 -12.39 5.36 -13.54
C LEU A 28 -12.99 4.27 -14.44
N GLU A 29 -14.28 3.99 -14.25
CA GLU A 29 -15.02 3.03 -15.07
C GLU A 29 -15.60 3.73 -16.32
N PRO A 30 -15.42 3.20 -17.54
CA PRO A 30 -16.04 3.74 -18.74
C PRO A 30 -17.52 3.35 -18.81
N ILE A 31 -18.44 4.33 -18.77
CA ILE A 31 -19.87 4.12 -19.02
C ILE A 31 -20.06 3.89 -20.52
N ARG A 32 -20.03 2.63 -20.96
CA ARG A 32 -20.36 2.24 -22.33
C ARG A 32 -21.83 2.55 -22.62
N SER A 33 -22.08 3.53 -23.48
CA SER A 33 -23.42 3.90 -23.98
C SER A 33 -23.44 3.84 -25.50
N ALA A 34 -24.44 3.18 -26.09
CA ALA A 34 -24.50 2.90 -27.52
C ALA A 34 -24.73 4.14 -28.43
N LYS A 35 -24.83 5.36 -27.87
CA LYS A 35 -25.15 6.59 -28.62
C LYS A 35 -24.43 7.87 -28.15
N ILE A 36 -23.60 7.82 -27.10
CA ILE A 36 -22.95 9.01 -26.51
C ILE A 36 -21.50 8.68 -26.14
N GLN A 37 -20.62 9.67 -26.30
CA GLN A 37 -19.18 9.64 -26.00
C GLN A 37 -18.83 8.98 -24.66
N ASP A 38 -17.62 8.40 -24.57
CA ASP A 38 -17.07 7.71 -23.39
C ASP A 38 -17.11 8.58 -22.12
N LYS A 39 -18.18 8.41 -21.34
CA LYS A 39 -18.37 9.11 -20.08
C LYS A 39 -17.76 8.29 -18.95
N TRP A 40 -16.75 8.85 -18.29
CA TRP A 40 -16.07 8.19 -17.18
C TRP A 40 -16.85 8.37 -15.87
N LYS A 41 -16.93 7.30 -15.09
CA LYS A 41 -17.49 7.25 -13.73
C LYS A 41 -16.36 7.05 -12.73
N VAL A 42 -16.27 7.93 -11.74
CA VAL A 42 -15.45 7.68 -10.55
C VAL A 42 -16.15 6.65 -9.68
N THR A 43 -15.46 5.56 -9.37
CA THR A 43 -15.95 4.49 -8.49
C THR A 43 -15.04 4.36 -7.27
N PRO A 44 -15.59 4.34 -6.03
CA PRO A 44 -14.81 4.33 -4.79
C PRO A 44 -14.26 2.93 -4.46
N LYS A 45 -13.60 2.31 -5.43
CA LYS A 45 -12.87 1.05 -5.31
C LYS A 45 -11.37 1.36 -5.36
N GLN A 46 -10.59 0.62 -4.59
CA GLN A 46 -9.13 0.63 -4.62
C GLN A 46 -8.64 -0.80 -4.33
N ASP A 47 -7.98 -1.44 -5.31
CA ASP A 47 -7.35 -2.74 -5.08
C ASP A 47 -6.12 -2.61 -4.16
N HIS A 48 -5.80 -3.65 -3.36
CA HIS A 48 -4.63 -3.64 -2.47
C HIS A 48 -3.32 -3.33 -3.21
N LEU A 49 -3.22 -3.71 -4.50
CA LEU A 49 -2.07 -3.42 -5.34
C LEU A 49 -1.68 -1.92 -5.30
N VAL A 50 -2.65 -1.00 -5.25
CA VAL A 50 -2.40 0.45 -5.17
C VAL A 50 -1.49 0.85 -4.00
N CYS A 51 -1.39 0.02 -2.96
CA CYS A 51 -0.50 0.27 -1.82
C CYS A 51 0.99 0.37 -2.20
N PHE A 52 1.44 -0.14 -3.36
CA PHE A 52 2.83 0.06 -3.84
C PHE A 52 3.13 1.54 -4.15
N LEU A 53 2.09 2.32 -4.46
CA LEU A 53 2.21 3.73 -4.86
C LEU A 53 2.72 4.61 -3.70
N GLY A 54 2.46 4.21 -2.45
CA GLY A 54 2.85 4.97 -1.25
C GLY A 54 4.36 5.25 -1.19
N GLY A 55 5.16 4.19 -1.15
CA GLY A 55 6.61 4.26 -1.18
C GLY A 55 7.16 4.68 -2.53
N SER A 56 6.48 4.37 -3.64
CA SER A 56 6.89 4.79 -4.99
C SER A 56 6.86 6.32 -5.16
N LEU A 57 5.85 6.99 -4.60
CA LEU A 57 5.80 8.46 -4.56
C LEU A 57 6.95 9.03 -3.73
N GLN A 58 7.23 8.45 -2.56
CA GLN A 58 8.35 8.88 -1.71
C GLN A 58 9.71 8.67 -2.41
N LEU A 59 9.87 7.56 -3.13
CA LEU A 59 11.05 7.25 -3.95
C LEU A 59 11.21 8.24 -5.12
N GLY A 60 10.12 8.58 -5.82
CA GLY A 60 10.14 9.59 -6.88
C GLY A 60 10.41 11.02 -6.39
N VAL A 61 10.03 11.34 -5.14
CA VAL A 61 10.38 12.62 -4.50
C VAL A 61 11.85 12.71 -4.14
N THR A 62 12.44 11.61 -3.69
CA THR A 62 13.79 11.55 -3.12
C THR A 62 14.87 11.13 -4.12
N GLU A 63 14.49 10.55 -5.25
CA GLU A 63 15.40 9.94 -6.24
C GLU A 63 16.31 8.86 -5.59
N GLY A 64 15.82 8.21 -4.53
CA GLY A 64 16.55 7.18 -3.76
C GLY A 64 17.41 7.71 -2.61
N LEU A 65 17.48 9.03 -2.40
CA LEU A 65 18.26 9.64 -1.33
C LEU A 65 17.50 9.70 0.01
N ASN A 66 18.20 9.46 1.12
CA ASN A 66 17.61 9.62 2.44
C ASN A 66 17.32 11.12 2.72
N ILE A 67 16.14 11.42 3.23
CA ILE A 67 15.67 12.79 3.53
C ILE A 67 15.14 12.87 4.97
N ASN A 68 15.53 13.91 5.71
CA ASN A 68 14.83 14.26 6.96
C ASN A 68 13.40 14.70 6.60
N PRO A 69 12.33 14.13 7.19
CA PRO A 69 10.94 14.55 6.97
C PRO A 69 10.69 16.07 7.08
N GLU A 70 11.44 16.79 7.92
CA GLU A 70 11.34 18.25 8.04
C GLU A 70 11.86 18.98 6.79
N ALA A 71 12.88 18.42 6.12
CA ALA A 71 13.46 18.98 4.91
C ALA A 71 12.51 18.88 3.70
N VAL A 72 11.51 17.99 3.74
CA VAL A 72 10.44 17.91 2.73
C VAL A 72 9.76 19.27 2.54
N ARG A 73 9.58 20.04 3.63
CA ARG A 73 8.99 21.41 3.60
C ARG A 73 9.78 22.42 2.76
N ARG A 74 11.04 22.12 2.42
CA ARG A 74 11.92 22.96 1.58
C ARG A 74 11.93 22.54 0.10
N LEU A 75 11.28 21.43 -0.24
CA LEU A 75 11.16 20.97 -1.64
C LEU A 75 10.09 21.77 -2.41
N SER A 76 10.04 21.58 -3.73
CA SER A 76 8.99 22.17 -4.57
C SER A 76 7.59 21.70 -4.15
N ALA A 77 6.56 22.52 -4.41
CA ALA A 77 5.17 22.20 -4.06
C ALA A 77 4.68 20.86 -4.66
N ALA A 78 5.19 20.46 -5.83
CA ALA A 78 4.94 19.15 -6.42
C ALA A 78 5.56 18.02 -5.56
N LYS A 79 6.84 18.11 -5.21
CA LYS A 79 7.49 17.11 -4.35
C LYS A 79 6.88 17.03 -2.95
N GLN A 80 6.42 18.15 -2.39
CA GLN A 80 5.66 18.17 -1.13
C GLN A 80 4.29 17.46 -1.24
N ARG A 81 3.55 17.74 -2.32
CA ARG A 81 2.25 17.11 -2.62
C ARG A 81 2.39 15.59 -2.77
N ASP A 82 3.41 15.15 -3.51
CA ASP A 82 3.64 13.74 -3.84
C ASP A 82 4.10 12.96 -2.61
N TRP A 83 5.02 13.52 -1.81
CA TRP A 83 5.43 12.94 -0.52
C TRP A 83 4.25 12.77 0.44
N LYS A 84 3.43 13.82 0.57
CA LYS A 84 2.25 13.79 1.44
C LYS A 84 1.24 12.72 1.00
N LEU A 85 1.00 12.57 -0.31
CA LEU A 85 0.15 11.48 -0.80
C LEU A 85 0.78 10.11 -0.50
N GLY A 86 2.10 9.97 -0.64
CA GLY A 86 2.82 8.76 -0.25
C GLY A 86 2.59 8.36 1.20
N GLU A 87 2.70 9.31 2.14
CA GLU A 87 2.39 9.07 3.56
C GLU A 87 0.89 8.79 3.82
N GLU A 88 -0.02 9.55 3.20
CA GLU A 88 -1.46 9.36 3.39
C GLU A 88 -1.99 8.03 2.81
N LEU A 89 -1.47 7.58 1.65
CA LEU A 89 -1.78 6.28 1.07
C LEU A 89 -1.22 5.14 1.93
N THR A 90 0.06 5.23 2.33
CA THR A 90 0.69 4.18 3.17
C THR A 90 -0.05 4.03 4.50
N ARG A 91 -0.50 5.14 5.11
CA ARG A 91 -1.37 5.11 6.30
C ARG A 91 -2.73 4.45 6.03
N THR A 92 -3.34 4.73 4.88
CA THR A 92 -4.65 4.15 4.52
C THR A 92 -4.54 2.64 4.28
N CYS A 93 -3.47 2.20 3.62
CA CYS A 93 -3.14 0.79 3.46
C CYS A 93 -2.91 0.11 4.81
N MET A 94 -2.14 0.70 5.72
CA MET A 94 -2.02 0.18 7.09
C MET A 94 -3.36 0.08 7.83
N ALA A 95 -4.29 1.02 7.64
CA ALA A 95 -5.63 0.92 8.20
C ALA A 95 -6.46 -0.24 7.61
N THR A 96 -6.16 -0.73 6.40
CA THR A 96 -6.78 -1.97 5.88
C THR A 96 -6.19 -3.26 6.46
N HIS A 97 -5.06 -3.19 7.19
CA HIS A 97 -4.55 -4.28 8.01
C HIS A 97 -5.09 -4.25 9.46
N GLU A 98 -5.98 -3.32 9.82
CA GLU A 98 -6.70 -3.29 11.12
C GLU A 98 -7.91 -4.28 11.15
N THR A 99 -7.92 -5.28 10.26
CA THR A 99 -8.87 -6.40 10.21
C THR A 99 -8.54 -7.49 11.24
N LYS A 100 -9.46 -8.45 11.47
CA LYS A 100 -9.24 -9.54 12.45
C LYS A 100 -7.99 -10.37 12.12
N THR A 101 -7.76 -10.61 10.83
CA THR A 101 -6.51 -11.14 10.28
C THR A 101 -6.06 -10.20 9.15
N PRO A 102 -4.83 -9.66 9.19
CA PRO A 102 -4.33 -8.74 8.16
C PRO A 102 -4.16 -9.38 6.79
N MET A 103 -4.29 -8.56 5.74
CA MET A 103 -4.08 -8.97 4.35
C MET A 103 -2.64 -9.45 4.10
N SER A 104 -2.49 -10.57 3.40
CA SER A 104 -1.22 -11.22 3.08
C SER A 104 -0.69 -10.82 1.70
N ARG A 105 -0.30 -9.56 1.53
CA ARG A 105 0.08 -8.99 0.23
C ARG A 105 1.23 -7.97 0.37
N PRO A 106 2.25 -8.03 -0.51
CA PRO A 106 3.53 -7.36 -0.28
C PRO A 106 3.47 -5.84 -0.48
N GLU A 107 2.49 -5.30 -1.18
CA GLU A 107 2.54 -3.91 -1.68
C GLU A 107 2.49 -2.85 -0.55
N THR A 108 1.82 -3.15 0.57
CA THR A 108 1.88 -2.31 1.77
C THR A 108 3.29 -2.37 2.39
N VAL A 109 3.86 -3.57 2.55
CA VAL A 109 5.17 -3.75 3.18
C VAL A 109 6.31 -3.18 2.32
N GLU A 110 6.19 -3.24 1.00
CA GLU A 110 7.08 -2.58 0.03
C GLU A 110 7.11 -1.05 0.27
N SER A 111 5.93 -0.45 0.47
CA SER A 111 5.81 0.96 0.85
C SER A 111 6.31 1.27 2.27
N LEU A 112 6.15 0.37 3.24
CA LEU A 112 6.74 0.52 4.57
C LEU A 112 8.27 0.48 4.52
N PHE A 113 8.85 -0.42 3.73
CA PHE A 113 10.31 -0.54 3.58
C PHE A 113 10.90 0.71 2.93
N LEU A 114 10.30 1.19 1.82
CA LEU A 114 10.72 2.43 1.17
C LEU A 114 10.53 3.64 2.11
N GLY A 115 9.39 3.74 2.78
CA GLY A 115 9.12 4.78 3.77
C GLY A 115 10.16 4.82 4.89
N TRP A 116 10.50 3.67 5.49
CA TRP A 116 11.57 3.59 6.49
C TRP A 116 12.93 3.97 5.91
N ARG A 117 13.32 3.39 4.77
CA ARG A 117 14.63 3.61 4.14
C ARG A 117 14.89 5.08 3.84
N LEU A 118 13.90 5.74 3.26
CA LEU A 118 14.02 7.12 2.78
C LEU A 118 13.88 8.15 3.89
N SER A 119 13.02 7.92 4.89
CA SER A 119 12.75 8.91 5.96
C SER A 119 13.50 8.66 7.28
N GLY A 120 13.97 7.43 7.51
CA GLY A 120 14.45 6.96 8.82
C GLY A 120 13.36 6.75 9.87
N ASP A 121 12.09 7.09 9.59
CA ASP A 121 11.01 7.10 10.58
C ASP A 121 10.67 5.68 11.09
N ILE A 122 10.76 5.51 12.40
CA ILE A 122 10.55 4.23 13.08
C ILE A 122 9.09 3.75 13.01
N LYS A 123 8.12 4.61 12.69
CA LYS A 123 6.70 4.22 12.53
C LYS A 123 6.53 3.08 11.52
N TYR A 124 7.28 3.15 10.41
CA TYR A 124 7.22 2.17 9.34
C TYR A 124 7.72 0.79 9.77
N ARG A 125 8.77 0.71 10.60
CA ARG A 125 9.24 -0.56 11.17
C ARG A 125 8.27 -1.13 12.20
N LYS A 126 7.60 -0.28 13.00
CA LYS A 126 6.54 -0.71 13.93
C LYS A 126 5.34 -1.30 13.18
N TRP A 127 4.90 -0.63 12.11
CA TRP A 127 3.86 -1.12 11.21
C TRP A 127 4.24 -2.44 10.52
N GLY A 128 5.48 -2.57 10.03
CA GLY A 128 5.95 -3.81 9.42
C GLY A 128 6.01 -4.97 10.41
N TRP A 129 6.39 -4.70 11.66
CA TRP A 129 6.36 -5.69 12.73
C TRP A 129 4.93 -6.15 13.07
N GLN A 130 3.93 -5.25 13.07
CA GLN A 130 2.52 -5.63 13.30
C GLN A 130 2.00 -6.57 12.20
N VAL A 131 2.32 -6.31 10.93
CA VAL A 131 1.99 -7.21 9.81
C VAL A 131 2.67 -8.58 10.00
N PHE A 132 3.97 -8.59 10.29
CA PHE A 132 4.72 -9.82 10.55
C PHE A 132 4.15 -10.66 11.71
N GLN A 133 3.85 -10.04 12.86
CA GLN A 133 3.28 -10.72 14.03
C GLN A 133 1.95 -11.40 13.72
N ALA A 134 1.14 -10.82 12.84
CA ALA A 134 -0.14 -11.39 12.47
C ALA A 134 0.00 -12.53 11.45
N ILE A 135 0.98 -12.44 10.55
CA ILE A 135 1.36 -13.52 9.63
C ILE A 135 1.86 -14.76 10.38
N GLU A 136 2.76 -14.56 11.35
CA GLU A 136 3.22 -15.61 12.28
C GLU A 136 2.07 -16.29 13.04
N LYS A 137 0.99 -15.54 13.32
CA LYS A 137 -0.18 -16.02 14.07
C LYS A 137 -1.22 -16.72 13.20
N TYR A 138 -1.40 -16.30 11.95
CA TYR A 138 -2.54 -16.72 11.12
C TYR A 138 -2.16 -17.46 9.83
N CYS A 139 -1.02 -17.14 9.18
CA CYS A 139 -0.61 -17.84 7.95
C CYS A 139 0.26 -19.10 8.20
N LYS A 140 0.83 -19.24 9.41
CA LYS A 140 1.91 -20.20 9.69
C LYS A 140 1.43 -21.65 9.75
N VAL A 141 2.03 -22.51 8.92
CA VAL A 141 1.70 -23.93 8.86
C VAL A 141 2.51 -24.71 9.91
N PRO A 142 1.91 -25.55 10.78
CA PRO A 142 2.63 -26.28 11.83
C PRO A 142 3.74 -27.23 11.34
N LYS A 143 3.67 -27.67 10.08
CA LYS A 143 4.69 -28.52 9.42
C LYS A 143 5.83 -27.71 8.79
N GLY A 144 5.81 -26.38 8.90
CA GLY A 144 6.70 -25.46 8.19
C GLY A 144 6.05 -24.85 6.95
N GLY A 145 6.50 -23.64 6.60
CA GLY A 145 5.90 -22.83 5.54
C GLY A 145 4.73 -21.96 6.01
N TYR A 146 4.13 -21.24 5.07
CA TYR A 146 2.99 -20.34 5.28
C TYR A 146 1.99 -20.54 4.14
N SER A 147 0.70 -20.42 4.45
CA SER A 147 -0.39 -20.52 3.47
C SER A 147 -1.17 -19.21 3.41
N GLY A 148 -1.75 -18.91 2.25
CA GLY A 148 -2.85 -17.96 2.15
C GLY A 148 -4.05 -18.39 3.02
N VAL A 149 -4.83 -17.40 3.45
CA VAL A 149 -6.09 -17.58 4.20
C VAL A 149 -7.29 -17.34 3.28
N GLU A 150 -8.38 -18.06 3.49
CA GLU A 150 -9.62 -17.91 2.70
C GLU A 150 -10.35 -16.59 2.98
N SER A 151 -10.46 -16.20 4.26
CA SER A 151 -11.17 -15.01 4.72
C SER A 151 -10.31 -14.20 5.70
N VAL A 152 -10.21 -12.88 5.46
CA VAL A 152 -9.52 -11.94 6.36
C VAL A 152 -10.39 -11.43 7.53
N PHE A 153 -11.63 -11.92 7.62
CA PHE A 153 -12.65 -11.47 8.57
C PHE A 153 -13.06 -12.53 9.59
N GLU A 154 -12.53 -13.75 9.48
CA GLU A 154 -12.95 -14.92 10.25
C GLU A 154 -11.79 -15.53 11.06
N VAL A 155 -12.14 -16.06 12.23
CA VAL A 155 -11.22 -16.69 13.18
C VAL A 155 -12.00 -17.83 13.86
N PRO A 156 -11.52 -19.10 13.85
CA PRO A 156 -10.27 -19.57 13.25
C PRO A 156 -10.22 -19.38 11.73
N VAL A 157 -9.01 -19.28 11.18
CA VAL A 157 -8.79 -19.13 9.74
C VAL A 157 -8.78 -20.48 9.04
N VAL A 158 -9.29 -20.50 7.81
CA VAL A 158 -9.09 -21.60 6.86
C VAL A 158 -7.87 -21.29 6.01
N LEU A 159 -6.94 -22.24 5.92
CA LEU A 159 -5.74 -22.17 5.08
C LEU A 159 -6.03 -22.79 3.70
N LEU A 160 -5.66 -22.09 2.63
CA LEU A 160 -5.91 -22.48 1.25
C LEU A 160 -4.88 -23.47 0.65
N ASP A 161 -3.89 -23.90 1.44
CA ASP A 161 -2.75 -24.74 1.04
C ASP A 161 -1.94 -24.18 -0.16
N ASN A 162 -1.86 -22.85 -0.27
CA ASN A 162 -1.10 -22.15 -1.29
C ASN A 162 0.02 -21.27 -0.69
N MET A 163 1.25 -21.46 -1.17
CA MET A 163 2.40 -20.63 -0.81
C MET A 163 2.88 -19.86 -2.06
N GLU A 164 2.45 -18.61 -2.18
CA GLU A 164 2.70 -17.77 -3.36
C GLU A 164 4.20 -17.47 -3.57
N THR A 165 4.65 -17.46 -4.82
CA THR A 165 6.06 -17.22 -5.16
C THR A 165 6.52 -15.80 -4.83
N PHE A 166 5.63 -14.81 -4.97
CA PHE A 166 5.92 -13.42 -4.60
C PHE A 166 6.16 -13.24 -3.10
N PHE A 167 5.58 -14.09 -2.25
CA PHE A 167 5.78 -14.02 -0.81
C PHE A 167 7.27 -14.25 -0.51
N VAL A 168 7.89 -15.32 -1.01
CA VAL A 168 9.33 -15.55 -0.77
C VAL A 168 10.18 -14.44 -1.40
N VAL A 169 9.95 -14.13 -2.68
CA VAL A 169 10.81 -13.25 -3.48
C VAL A 169 10.75 -11.78 -3.04
N ARG A 170 9.56 -11.23 -2.79
CA ARG A 170 9.43 -9.83 -2.34
C ARG A 170 9.70 -9.65 -0.84
N ALA A 171 9.55 -10.68 -0.01
CA ALA A 171 9.93 -10.59 1.41
C ALA A 171 11.45 -10.43 1.59
N GLN A 172 12.27 -11.20 0.85
CA GLN A 172 13.73 -11.16 1.05
C GLN A 172 14.35 -9.78 0.76
N ALA A 173 13.77 -8.98 -0.14
CA ALA A 173 14.22 -7.64 -0.48
C ALA A 173 14.08 -6.62 0.69
N ALA A 174 13.12 -6.83 1.60
CA ALA A 174 12.89 -5.93 2.74
C ALA A 174 13.91 -6.11 3.89
N GLY A 175 14.63 -7.24 3.91
CA GLY A 175 15.60 -7.59 4.94
C GLY A 175 14.96 -8.28 6.15
N GLN A 176 15.20 -9.59 6.25
CA GLN A 176 14.70 -10.53 7.27
C GLN A 176 13.19 -10.89 7.22
N VAL A 177 12.98 -12.17 6.91
CA VAL A 177 11.96 -13.07 7.50
C VAL A 177 10.49 -12.82 7.10
N TYR A 178 10.03 -13.78 6.31
CA TYR A 178 8.68 -14.23 5.97
C TYR A 178 7.46 -13.30 6.14
N TYR A 179 6.80 -13.04 5.02
CA TYR A 179 5.35 -12.76 4.95
C TYR A 179 4.66 -14.12 4.61
N CYS A 180 3.62 -14.40 3.80
CA CYS A 180 2.39 -13.69 3.42
C CYS A 180 2.50 -12.31 2.76
#